data_AF-A0A6P2BP50-F1
#
_entry.id   AF-A0A6P2BP50-F1
#
_cell.length_a   1.000
_cell.length_b   1.000
_cell.length_c   1.000
_cell.angle_alpha   90.00
_cell.angle_beta   90.00
_cell.angle_gamma   90.00
#
_symmetry.space_group_name_H-M   'P 1'
#
loop_
_entity.id
_entity.type
_entity.pdbx_description
1 polymer ?
#
loop_
_entity_poly.entity_id
_entity_poly.type
_entity_poly.pdbx_seq_one_letter_code
_entity_poly.pdbx_strand_id
1 'polypeptide(L)'
;MAIARVGGSKEPMPAYRWMLDENPARGMQTMIKPAPSLIETSVKGNGHHPYTLKVETPDQITFKDRHGKIKPVAPFFELWARLQDPDGSIVKVPVTEAFLQARGTRLKHLRFTVEAANRKAEARTKLASCAAIARVVFSADSYKTHHLDAISPHTEGQVPLVREDAPLPLGKVRTYVANQADPSCKTRLDQVRLRFVPGKGDAYGPPEAARAPASPLPPGAFGPAITEYGRIHKMTRKENRILSSDTPWSGYNFRTGNTPKWPTPMDSYDGARVGSGNGWGLIDDTCDLVMTAELAVDGMAHMAQARTMAGPPDFAPDKRPMYSIRDELEDRDLPPSRLDPDTTPVEILDLFRRIFETASLVNLDQRRSWALDGNSQLLAEPDGTDPDWDAGITPRLGPKSMRADDAPYASLVPEYTPGQGDTIEPRSGAHDRLPYTQVVQQVHARMCDSPILRAFLVRDPDRVRRIIRPPFAHVAELPKIPGVQPDPRVGFQGDGLEDITFRDPRAIRAQTYDMRMPPYMRHSMGVPLSITRRQYDQLMAYLDKLEGEWRHTVQPELHVDTAEVSS
;
A
#
# COMPACT_ATOMS: atom_id res chain seq x y z
N MET A 1 13.03 0.89 -7.04
CA MET A 1 11.65 1.22 -7.47
C MET A 1 11.27 2.56 -6.85
N ALA A 2 10.48 3.39 -7.54
CA ALA A 2 9.90 4.60 -6.96
C ALA A 2 8.38 4.62 -7.16
N ILE A 3 7.67 5.42 -6.36
CA ILE A 3 6.22 5.62 -6.48
C ILE A 3 5.98 7.08 -6.84
N ALA A 4 5.51 7.30 -8.07
CA ALA A 4 4.98 8.58 -8.52
C ALA A 4 3.50 8.70 -8.11
N ARG A 5 3.00 9.93 -8.05
CA ARG A 5 1.61 10.23 -7.70
C ARG A 5 1.06 11.24 -8.69
N VAL A 6 -0.07 10.92 -9.32
CA VAL A 6 -0.71 11.81 -10.28
C VAL A 6 -1.14 13.12 -9.62
N GLY A 7 -1.24 14.20 -10.41
CA GLY A 7 -1.68 15.49 -9.91
C GLY A 7 -1.85 16.53 -11.01
N GLY A 8 -2.92 17.31 -10.94
CA GLY A 8 -3.27 18.29 -11.97
C GLY A 8 -2.40 19.55 -12.01
N SER A 9 -1.54 19.77 -11.00
CA SER A 9 -0.63 20.92 -10.97
C SER A 9 0.55 20.75 -11.95
N LYS A 10 1.08 21.88 -12.42
CA LYS A 10 2.36 21.91 -13.14
C LYS A 10 3.57 21.89 -12.19
N GLU A 11 3.35 22.17 -10.91
CA GLU A 11 4.37 22.21 -9.87
C GLU A 11 4.39 20.87 -9.12
N PRO A 12 5.51 20.12 -9.16
CA PRO A 12 5.62 18.88 -8.41
C PRO A 12 5.67 19.10 -6.90
N MET A 13 5.32 18.05 -6.16
CA MET A 13 5.39 18.03 -4.70
C MET A 13 6.84 18.18 -4.22
N PRO A 14 7.13 19.11 -3.28
CA PRO A 14 8.41 19.13 -2.59
C PRO A 14 8.63 17.85 -1.76
N ALA A 15 9.88 17.48 -1.56
CA ALA A 15 10.24 16.36 -0.70
C ALA A 15 9.92 16.68 0.77
N TYR A 16 9.53 15.65 1.50
CA TYR A 16 9.34 15.68 2.94
C TYR A 16 9.86 14.38 3.55
N ARG A 17 10.05 14.39 4.87
CA ARG A 17 10.44 13.20 5.64
C ARG A 17 9.43 12.96 6.75
N TRP A 18 9.21 11.69 7.07
CA TRP A 18 8.55 11.33 8.31
C TRP A 18 9.42 11.70 9.50
N MET A 19 8.77 12.13 10.56
CA MET A 19 9.33 12.30 11.89
C MET A 19 8.27 11.91 12.91
N LEU A 20 8.70 11.55 14.11
CA LEU A 20 7.77 11.32 15.20
C LEU A 20 7.36 12.66 15.79
N ASP A 21 6.08 12.82 16.14
CA ASP A 21 5.69 13.84 17.11
C ASP A 21 6.28 13.47 18.47
N GLU A 22 6.99 14.41 19.08
CA GLU A 22 7.55 14.24 20.43
C GLU A 22 6.55 14.61 21.51
N ASN A 23 5.38 15.14 21.15
CA ASN A 23 4.33 15.51 22.09
C ASN A 23 3.52 14.27 22.54
N PRO A 24 3.66 13.83 23.82
CA PRO A 24 2.96 12.65 24.32
C PRO A 24 1.43 12.82 24.30
N ALA A 25 0.94 14.06 24.48
CA ALA A 25 -0.49 14.36 24.49
C ALA A 25 -1.17 14.22 23.12
N ARG A 26 -0.37 14.12 22.05
CA ARG A 26 -0.86 13.92 20.67
C ARG A 26 -0.68 12.48 20.18
N GLY A 27 -0.27 11.57 21.07
CA GLY A 27 -0.16 10.13 20.79
C GLY A 27 1.09 9.74 19.99
N MET A 28 2.15 10.57 20.00
CA MET A 28 3.43 10.30 19.32
C MET A 28 3.25 9.86 17.86
N GLN A 29 2.34 10.51 17.13
CA GLN A 29 1.99 10.12 15.77
C GLN A 29 3.09 10.50 14.77
N THR A 30 3.07 9.86 13.60
CA THR A 30 3.89 10.32 12.49
C THR A 30 3.47 11.72 12.04
N MET A 31 4.46 12.57 11.81
CA MET A 31 4.33 13.87 11.18
C MET A 31 5.23 13.92 9.95
N ILE A 32 5.00 14.91 9.09
CA ILE A 32 5.86 15.23 7.96
C ILE A 32 6.60 16.54 8.21
N LYS A 33 7.86 16.60 7.82
CA LYS A 33 8.65 17.84 7.76
C LYS A 33 9.20 18.09 6.36
N PRO A 34 9.32 19.36 5.93
CA PRO A 34 10.02 19.69 4.71
C PRO A 34 11.42 19.08 4.64
N ALA A 35 11.82 18.69 3.44
CA ALA A 35 13.14 18.15 3.16
C ALA A 35 13.75 18.81 1.91
N PRO A 36 15.10 18.77 1.78
CA PRO A 36 15.78 19.25 0.58
C PRO A 36 15.17 18.65 -0.68
N SER A 37 14.76 19.52 -1.59
CA SER A 37 14.04 19.21 -2.81
C SER A 37 14.82 19.67 -4.03
N LEU A 38 14.82 18.86 -5.09
CA LEU A 38 15.39 19.24 -6.38
C LEU A 38 14.37 20.06 -7.17
N ILE A 39 14.69 21.33 -7.41
CA ILE A 39 13.87 22.28 -8.15
C ILE A 39 14.46 22.51 -9.54
N GLU A 40 13.62 22.49 -10.56
CA GLU A 40 14.03 22.73 -11.94
C GLU A 40 14.07 24.21 -12.25
N THR A 41 15.18 24.67 -12.83
CA THR A 41 15.33 26.04 -13.32
C THR A 41 15.69 26.00 -14.80
N SER A 42 15.00 26.81 -15.62
CA SER A 42 15.36 26.96 -17.04
C SER A 42 16.74 27.64 -17.14
N VAL A 43 17.68 27.03 -17.86
CA VAL A 43 19.00 27.62 -18.12
C VAL A 43 18.87 28.91 -18.92
N LYS A 44 17.85 29.00 -19.78
CA LYS A 44 17.56 30.19 -20.60
C LYS A 44 16.77 31.28 -19.86
N GLY A 45 16.31 31.02 -18.63
CA GLY A 45 15.46 31.94 -17.85
C GLY A 45 14.03 32.12 -18.38
N ASN A 46 13.66 31.48 -19.49
CA ASN A 46 12.36 31.65 -20.16
C ASN A 46 11.33 30.55 -19.80
N GLY A 47 11.64 29.70 -18.83
CA GLY A 47 10.78 28.58 -18.44
C GLY A 47 10.77 27.41 -19.44
N HIS A 48 11.62 27.42 -20.46
CA HIS A 48 11.79 26.31 -21.42
C HIS A 48 13.14 25.60 -21.26
N HIS A 49 13.25 24.41 -21.86
CA HIS A 49 14.46 23.60 -21.84
C HIS A 49 15.65 24.31 -22.54
N PRO A 50 16.90 23.94 -22.19
CA PRO A 50 17.27 22.95 -21.18
C PRO A 50 17.04 23.45 -19.74
N TYR A 51 16.85 22.51 -18.83
CA TYR A 51 16.72 22.79 -17.39
C TYR A 51 17.96 22.31 -16.65
N THR A 52 18.26 23.00 -15.57
CA THR A 52 19.23 22.58 -14.56
C THR A 52 18.52 22.45 -13.20
N LEU A 53 19.22 21.90 -12.21
CA LEU A 53 18.66 21.63 -10.88
C LEU A 53 19.27 22.55 -9.83
N LYS A 54 18.48 22.89 -8.81
CA LYS A 54 18.90 23.52 -7.57
C LYS A 54 18.29 22.78 -6.38
N VAL A 55 18.88 22.97 -5.21
CA VAL A 55 18.35 22.43 -3.95
C VAL A 55 17.64 23.54 -3.20
N GLU A 56 16.39 23.31 -2.86
CA GLU A 56 15.63 24.21 -1.99
C GLU A 56 14.91 23.38 -0.91
N THR A 57 14.81 23.93 0.30
CA THR A 57 13.96 23.35 1.35
C THR A 57 12.86 24.36 1.64
N PRO A 58 11.59 24.06 1.32
CA PRO A 58 10.52 25.00 1.60
C PRO A 58 10.25 25.10 3.11
N ASP A 59 9.79 26.25 3.58
CA ASP A 59 9.42 26.43 4.99
C ASP A 59 8.21 25.60 5.41
N GLN A 60 7.34 25.27 4.44
CA GLN A 60 6.14 24.47 4.64
C GLN A 60 5.83 23.59 3.43
N ILE A 61 5.19 22.45 3.68
CA ILE A 61 4.70 21.56 2.62
C ILE A 61 3.30 22.00 2.17
N THR A 62 3.15 22.27 0.88
CA THR A 62 1.86 22.62 0.26
C THR A 62 1.45 21.55 -0.75
N PHE A 63 0.36 20.84 -0.47
CA PHE A 63 -0.11 19.72 -1.30
C PHE A 63 -0.81 20.16 -2.59
N LYS A 64 -1.28 21.39 -2.61
CA LYS A 64 -1.98 22.01 -3.74
C LYS A 64 -1.22 23.26 -4.18
N ASP A 65 -1.32 23.58 -5.46
CA ASP A 65 -0.86 24.87 -5.97
C ASP A 65 -1.84 26.00 -5.64
N ARG A 66 -1.48 27.23 -6.01
CA ARG A 66 -2.31 28.43 -5.82
C ARG A 66 -3.68 28.38 -6.50
N HIS A 67 -3.89 27.45 -7.45
CA HIS A 67 -5.16 27.24 -8.13
C HIS A 67 -5.94 26.05 -7.56
N GLY A 68 -5.50 25.51 -6.42
CA GLY A 68 -6.14 24.39 -5.74
C GLY A 68 -5.89 23.03 -6.39
N LYS A 69 -4.98 22.94 -7.39
CA LYS A 69 -4.67 21.67 -8.05
C LYS A 69 -3.66 20.88 -7.25
N ILE A 70 -3.86 19.58 -7.15
CA ILE A 70 -2.97 18.65 -6.44
C ILE A 70 -1.61 18.61 -7.14
N LYS A 71 -0.53 18.76 -6.37
CA LYS A 71 0.84 18.64 -6.86
C LYS A 71 1.20 17.17 -7.10
N PRO A 72 1.70 16.78 -8.29
CA PRO A 72 2.13 15.40 -8.52
C PRO A 72 3.42 15.08 -7.77
N VAL A 73 3.59 13.84 -7.33
CA VAL A 73 4.91 13.35 -6.87
C VAL A 73 5.66 12.84 -8.10
N ALA A 74 6.75 13.53 -8.44
CA ALA A 74 7.52 13.32 -9.66
C ALA A 74 8.97 12.92 -9.33
N PRO A 75 9.27 11.61 -9.19
CA PRO A 75 10.54 11.12 -8.70
C PRO A 75 11.71 11.36 -9.66
N PHE A 76 12.90 11.48 -9.08
CA PHE A 76 14.17 11.48 -9.79
C PHE A 76 14.84 10.10 -9.69
N PHE A 77 15.50 9.69 -10.76
CA PHE A 77 16.31 8.49 -10.85
C PHE A 77 17.75 8.91 -11.12
N GLU A 78 18.64 8.54 -10.20
CA GLU A 78 20.05 8.83 -10.26
C GLU A 78 20.81 7.65 -10.86
N LEU A 79 21.66 7.92 -11.85
CA LEU A 79 22.47 6.88 -12.46
C LEU A 79 23.79 6.70 -11.70
N TRP A 80 24.05 5.47 -11.29
CA TRP A 80 25.27 5.06 -10.57
C TRP A 80 25.96 3.93 -11.34
N ALA A 81 27.28 4.01 -11.44
CA ALA A 81 28.13 2.94 -11.96
C ALA A 81 28.71 2.12 -10.80
N ARG A 82 28.81 0.80 -11.01
CA ARG A 82 29.58 -0.10 -10.14
C ARG A 82 30.95 -0.26 -10.78
N LEU A 83 32.00 0.14 -10.08
CA LEU A 83 33.38 -0.06 -10.50
C LEU A 83 34.01 -1.12 -9.61
N GLN A 84 34.94 -1.88 -10.18
CA GLN A 84 35.80 -2.79 -9.43
C GLN A 84 37.22 -2.22 -9.45
N ASP A 85 37.79 -1.99 -8.28
CA ASP A 85 39.18 -1.56 -8.12
C ASP A 85 40.14 -2.76 -8.30
N PRO A 86 41.45 -2.52 -8.52
CA PRO A 86 42.42 -3.60 -8.74
C PRO A 86 42.53 -4.61 -7.58
N ASP A 87 42.18 -4.20 -6.37
CA ASP A 87 42.12 -5.06 -5.18
C ASP A 87 40.86 -5.94 -5.12
N GLY A 88 39.98 -5.82 -6.12
CA GLY A 88 38.72 -6.54 -6.22
C GLY A 88 37.55 -5.88 -5.50
N SER A 89 37.77 -4.78 -4.78
CA SER A 89 36.71 -4.05 -4.08
C SER A 89 35.74 -3.39 -5.07
N ILE A 90 34.46 -3.34 -4.70
CA ILE A 90 33.41 -2.77 -5.56
C ILE A 90 32.92 -1.45 -4.96
N VAL A 91 33.09 -0.37 -5.71
CA VAL A 91 32.62 0.97 -5.34
C VAL A 91 31.47 1.42 -6.25
N LYS A 92 30.52 2.16 -5.68
CA LYS A 92 29.43 2.80 -6.42
C LYS A 92 29.78 4.27 -6.64
N VAL A 93 29.88 4.70 -7.89
CA VAL A 93 30.20 6.09 -8.24
C VAL A 93 29.06 6.72 -9.04
N PRO A 94 28.74 8.01 -8.81
CA PRO A 94 27.72 8.69 -9.59
C PRO A 94 28.19 8.85 -11.04
N VAL A 95 27.30 8.58 -12.00
CA VAL A 95 27.60 8.82 -13.41
C VAL A 95 27.44 10.31 -13.69
N THR A 96 28.53 10.94 -14.11
CA THR A 96 28.62 12.36 -14.47
C THR A 96 29.25 12.51 -15.85
N GLU A 97 29.20 13.71 -16.43
CA GLU A 97 29.89 13.95 -17.70
C GLU A 97 31.41 13.72 -17.58
N ALA A 98 32.04 14.20 -16.50
CA ALA A 98 33.46 13.97 -16.25
C ALA A 98 33.79 12.48 -16.10
N PHE A 99 32.93 11.71 -15.42
CA PHE A 99 33.09 10.26 -15.29
C PHE A 99 33.08 9.53 -16.64
N LEU A 100 32.20 9.95 -17.55
CA LEU A 100 32.07 9.40 -18.90
C LEU A 100 33.27 9.80 -19.78
N GLN A 101 33.67 11.08 -19.74
CA GLN A 101 34.82 11.57 -20.51
C GLN A 101 36.12 10.87 -20.12
N ALA A 102 36.33 10.60 -18.82
CA ALA A 102 37.49 9.86 -18.32
C ALA A 102 37.57 8.40 -18.85
N ARG A 103 36.48 7.88 -19.44
CA ARG A 103 36.38 6.53 -20.03
C ARG A 103 36.18 6.58 -21.55
N GLY A 104 36.61 7.67 -22.18
CA GLY A 104 36.55 7.82 -23.64
C GLY A 104 35.13 7.92 -24.21
N THR A 105 34.11 8.17 -23.37
CA THR A 105 32.72 8.25 -23.80
C THR A 105 32.08 9.59 -23.42
N ARG A 106 30.82 9.80 -23.79
CA ARG A 106 30.11 11.09 -23.65
C ARG A 106 28.62 10.86 -23.37
N LEU A 107 27.94 11.87 -22.86
CA LEU A 107 26.49 11.80 -22.58
C LEU A 107 25.65 11.38 -23.80
N LYS A 108 26.05 11.79 -25.01
CA LYS A 108 25.38 11.39 -26.26
C LYS A 108 25.38 9.88 -26.51
N HIS A 109 26.32 9.13 -25.92
CA HIS A 109 26.40 7.67 -26.04
C HIS A 109 25.62 6.93 -24.95
N LEU A 110 25.22 7.63 -23.89
CA LEU A 110 24.36 7.07 -22.85
C LEU A 110 22.91 7.18 -23.32
N ARG A 111 22.29 6.03 -23.61
CA ARG A 111 20.92 5.94 -24.13
C ARG A 111 19.95 5.60 -23.00
N PHE A 112 18.85 6.33 -22.95
CA PHE A 112 17.69 5.95 -22.16
C PHE A 112 16.61 5.35 -23.06
N THR A 113 16.06 4.22 -22.65
CA THR A 113 14.81 3.65 -23.16
C THR A 113 13.79 3.70 -22.03
N VAL A 114 12.67 4.38 -22.25
CA VAL A 114 11.58 4.47 -21.28
C VAL A 114 10.33 3.89 -21.90
N GLU A 115 9.78 2.87 -21.25
CA GLU A 115 8.54 2.21 -21.62
C GLU A 115 7.51 2.45 -20.51
N ALA A 116 6.39 3.09 -20.86
CA ALA A 116 5.29 3.36 -19.95
C ALA A 116 4.04 2.62 -20.44
N ALA A 117 3.28 2.02 -19.52
CA ALA A 117 2.07 1.29 -19.88
C ALA A 117 0.94 1.50 -18.87
N ASN A 118 -0.28 1.67 -19.38
CA ASN A 118 -1.52 1.41 -18.66
C ASN A 118 -2.13 0.12 -19.21
N ARG A 119 -2.19 -0.92 -18.37
CA ARG A 119 -2.70 -2.26 -18.72
C ARG A 119 -3.98 -2.62 -17.98
N LYS A 120 -4.69 -1.65 -17.38
CA LYS A 120 -5.89 -1.93 -16.59
C LYS A 120 -6.99 -2.61 -17.40
N ALA A 121 -7.28 -2.10 -18.60
CA ALA A 121 -8.28 -2.68 -19.48
C ALA A 121 -7.81 -4.04 -20.05
N GLU A 122 -6.58 -4.14 -20.55
CA GLU A 122 -5.96 -5.42 -20.98
C GLU A 122 -6.01 -6.49 -19.87
N ALA A 123 -5.76 -6.13 -18.61
CA ALA A 123 -5.80 -7.08 -17.51
C ALA A 123 -7.19 -7.73 -17.33
N ARG A 124 -8.26 -7.06 -17.78
CA ARG A 124 -9.66 -7.52 -17.73
C ARG A 124 -10.10 -8.23 -19.00
N THR A 125 -9.81 -7.64 -20.16
CA THR A 125 -10.23 -8.16 -21.47
C THR A 125 -9.32 -9.28 -21.96
N LYS A 126 -8.08 -9.34 -21.48
CA LYS A 126 -6.98 -10.19 -21.97
C LYS A 126 -6.59 -9.92 -23.43
N LEU A 127 -6.90 -8.73 -23.94
CA LEU A 127 -6.61 -8.32 -25.31
C LEU A 127 -5.59 -7.19 -25.34
N ALA A 128 -4.51 -7.38 -26.11
CA ALA A 128 -3.44 -6.39 -26.25
C ALA A 128 -3.94 -5.06 -26.83
N SER A 129 -4.96 -5.09 -27.70
CA SER A 129 -5.64 -3.90 -28.23
C SER A 129 -6.29 -3.01 -27.15
N CYS A 130 -6.44 -3.51 -25.92
CA CYS A 130 -6.95 -2.77 -24.76
C CYS A 130 -5.83 -2.25 -23.84
N ALA A 131 -4.55 -2.40 -24.20
CA ALA A 131 -3.45 -1.76 -23.49
C ALA A 131 -3.18 -0.36 -24.05
N ALA A 132 -2.56 0.51 -23.26
CA ALA A 132 -1.98 1.77 -23.73
C ALA A 132 -0.48 1.75 -23.41
N ILE A 133 0.37 1.81 -24.43
CA ILE A 133 1.83 1.70 -24.29
C ILE A 133 2.52 2.87 -24.99
N ALA A 134 3.45 3.53 -24.30
CA ALA A 134 4.36 4.53 -24.85
C ALA A 134 5.80 4.03 -24.75
N ARG A 135 6.60 4.27 -25.78
CA ARG A 135 8.04 3.98 -25.79
C ARG A 135 8.81 5.15 -26.35
N VAL A 136 9.78 5.65 -25.59
CA VAL A 136 10.69 6.71 -26.03
C VAL A 136 12.14 6.29 -25.85
N VAL A 137 12.97 6.63 -26.83
CA VAL A 137 14.41 6.37 -26.82
C VAL A 137 15.15 7.66 -27.11
N PHE A 138 16.12 8.02 -26.27
CA PHE A 138 16.86 9.26 -26.40
C PHE A 138 18.22 9.21 -25.71
N SER A 139 19.14 10.08 -26.13
CA SER A 139 20.44 10.24 -25.49
C SER A 139 20.35 11.11 -24.23
N ALA A 140 21.25 10.91 -23.28
CA ALA A 140 21.25 11.64 -22.02
C ALA A 140 21.41 13.17 -22.18
N ASP A 141 22.06 13.61 -23.26
CA ASP A 141 22.26 15.02 -23.62
C ASP A 141 21.11 15.64 -24.40
N SER A 142 19.99 14.93 -24.62
CA SER A 142 18.89 15.49 -25.38
C SER A 142 18.22 16.67 -24.66
N TYR A 143 18.22 16.68 -23.32
CA TYR A 143 17.67 17.70 -22.40
C TYR A 143 16.23 18.21 -22.67
N LYS A 144 15.56 17.68 -23.70
CA LYS A 144 14.20 18.02 -24.07
C LYS A 144 13.21 17.25 -23.21
N THR A 145 11.95 17.64 -23.33
CA THR A 145 10.86 16.88 -22.72
C THR A 145 10.45 15.77 -23.66
N HIS A 146 10.40 14.55 -23.14
CA HIS A 146 9.89 13.40 -23.88
C HIS A 146 8.51 13.05 -23.30
N HIS A 147 7.47 13.26 -24.10
CA HIS A 147 6.12 12.89 -23.73
C HIS A 147 5.94 11.38 -23.87
N LEU A 148 5.20 10.79 -22.92
CA LEU A 148 4.85 9.38 -22.91
C LEU A 148 3.45 9.23 -23.49
N ASP A 149 3.33 9.55 -24.77
CA ASP A 149 2.08 9.50 -25.52
C ASP A 149 1.82 8.05 -25.95
N ALA A 150 0.90 7.40 -25.25
CA ALA A 150 0.65 5.97 -25.39
C ALA A 150 -0.39 5.68 -26.48
N ILE A 151 -0.21 4.54 -27.15
CA ILE A 151 -1.13 4.00 -28.15
C ILE A 151 -1.40 2.52 -27.84
N SER A 152 -2.50 1.98 -28.33
CA SER A 152 -2.74 0.55 -28.25
C SER A 152 -1.90 -0.22 -29.27
N PRO A 153 -1.29 -1.35 -28.88
CA PRO A 153 -0.65 -2.25 -29.84
C PRO A 153 -1.60 -2.62 -30.98
N HIS A 154 -1.08 -2.57 -32.21
CA HIS A 154 -1.82 -3.08 -33.37
C HIS A 154 -1.99 -4.59 -33.24
N THR A 155 -3.23 -5.06 -33.42
CA THR A 155 -3.55 -6.49 -33.50
C THR A 155 -4.57 -6.64 -34.62
N GLU A 156 -4.28 -7.51 -35.60
CA GLU A 156 -5.13 -7.71 -36.76
C GLU A 156 -6.56 -8.08 -36.33
N GLY A 157 -7.55 -7.45 -36.95
CA GLY A 157 -8.96 -7.67 -36.65
C GLY A 157 -9.45 -7.10 -35.31
N GLN A 158 -8.62 -6.36 -34.56
CA GLN A 158 -9.02 -5.72 -33.30
C GLN A 158 -8.98 -4.20 -33.40
N VAL A 159 -10.00 -3.55 -32.81
CA VAL A 159 -10.05 -2.09 -32.71
C VAL A 159 -9.15 -1.63 -31.55
N PRO A 160 -8.18 -0.73 -31.77
CA PRO A 160 -7.34 -0.21 -30.70
C PRO A 160 -8.14 0.67 -29.75
N LEU A 161 -7.96 0.49 -28.43
CA LEU A 161 -8.59 1.33 -27.41
C LEU A 161 -8.08 2.77 -27.48
N VAL A 162 -6.77 2.94 -27.58
CA VAL A 162 -6.09 4.22 -27.74
C VAL A 162 -5.54 4.32 -29.15
N ARG A 163 -6.02 5.33 -29.89
CA ARG A 163 -5.66 5.54 -31.29
C ARG A 163 -4.37 6.35 -31.43
N GLU A 164 -3.69 6.19 -32.56
CA GLU A 164 -2.45 6.91 -32.86
C GLU A 164 -2.67 8.42 -33.06
N ASP A 165 -3.81 8.83 -33.62
CA ASP A 165 -4.18 10.23 -33.83
C ASP A 165 -4.60 10.95 -32.53
N ALA A 166 -4.87 10.20 -31.47
CA ALA A 166 -5.32 10.71 -30.18
C ALA A 166 -4.71 9.90 -29.02
N PRO A 167 -3.40 10.04 -28.78
CA PRO A 167 -2.69 9.23 -27.81
C PRO A 167 -3.07 9.59 -26.37
N LEU A 168 -2.94 8.60 -25.47
CA LEU A 168 -3.17 8.77 -24.04
C LEU A 168 -1.89 9.33 -23.37
N PRO A 169 -1.93 10.52 -22.73
CA PRO A 169 -0.73 11.13 -22.17
C PRO A 169 -0.39 10.54 -20.79
N LEU A 170 0.48 9.53 -20.74
CA LEU A 170 0.89 8.85 -19.49
C LEU A 170 1.87 9.66 -18.61
N GLY A 171 2.26 10.86 -19.06
CA GLY A 171 3.21 11.73 -18.38
C GLY A 171 4.38 12.10 -19.29
N LYS A 172 5.53 12.41 -18.68
CA LYS A 172 6.74 12.84 -19.39
C LYS A 172 8.01 12.53 -18.62
N VAL A 173 9.11 12.41 -19.37
CA VAL A 173 10.46 12.24 -18.82
C VAL A 173 11.43 13.28 -19.36
N ARG A 174 12.50 13.56 -18.58
CA ARG A 174 13.49 14.59 -18.90
C ARG A 174 14.82 14.34 -18.19
N THR A 175 15.92 14.70 -18.86
CA THR A 175 17.28 14.84 -18.28
C THR A 175 17.67 16.30 -18.09
N TYR A 176 18.70 16.55 -17.27
CA TYR A 176 19.08 17.88 -16.82
C TYR A 176 20.52 18.21 -17.18
N VAL A 177 20.76 19.49 -17.48
CA VAL A 177 22.12 20.02 -17.64
C VAL A 177 22.79 20.05 -16.27
N ALA A 178 24.03 19.56 -16.23
CA ALA A 178 24.84 19.54 -15.02
C ALA A 178 24.96 20.93 -14.40
N ASN A 179 24.76 21.01 -13.08
CA ASN A 179 25.04 22.22 -12.31
C ASN A 179 26.33 22.02 -11.50
N GLN A 180 27.35 22.82 -11.77
CA GLN A 180 28.65 22.79 -11.09
C GLN A 180 28.76 23.83 -9.97
N ALA A 181 27.71 24.64 -9.72
CA ALA A 181 27.76 25.75 -8.77
C ALA A 181 27.78 25.32 -7.30
N ASP A 182 27.30 24.11 -6.98
CA ASP A 182 27.34 23.54 -5.63
C ASP A 182 27.80 22.08 -5.70
N PRO A 183 29.13 21.82 -5.59
CA PRO A 183 29.71 20.48 -5.67
C PRO A 183 29.54 19.67 -4.37
N SER A 184 28.55 20.00 -3.51
CA SER A 184 28.25 19.23 -2.30
C SER A 184 28.03 17.74 -2.60
N CYS A 185 28.78 16.88 -1.91
CA CYS A 185 28.60 15.42 -1.97
C CYS A 185 27.20 14.98 -1.52
N LYS A 186 26.47 15.80 -0.77
CA LYS A 186 25.11 15.47 -0.28
C LYS A 186 24.04 15.62 -1.36
N THR A 187 24.28 16.45 -2.38
CA THR A 187 23.29 16.81 -3.42
C THR A 187 23.95 17.04 -4.77
N ARG A 188 24.86 16.14 -5.20
CA ARG A 188 25.65 16.24 -6.45
C ARG A 188 24.81 16.65 -7.66
N LEU A 189 24.78 17.92 -8.04
CA LEU A 189 23.89 18.43 -9.11
C LEU A 189 24.43 18.23 -10.53
N ASP A 190 25.63 17.67 -10.66
CA ASP A 190 26.27 17.28 -11.92
C ASP A 190 26.00 15.83 -12.34
N GLN A 191 25.40 15.04 -11.46
CA GLN A 191 25.05 13.65 -11.74
C GLN A 191 23.90 13.53 -12.75
N VAL A 192 24.05 12.57 -13.66
CA VAL A 192 23.01 12.22 -14.64
C VAL A 192 21.77 11.75 -13.90
N ARG A 193 20.67 12.48 -14.13
CA ARG A 193 19.35 12.21 -13.57
C ARG A 193 18.30 12.16 -14.64
N LEU A 194 17.34 11.27 -14.45
CA LEU A 194 16.07 11.23 -15.17
C LEU A 194 14.95 11.59 -14.21
N ARG A 195 14.07 12.52 -14.56
CA ARG A 195 12.82 12.73 -13.82
C ARG A 195 11.65 12.14 -14.57
N PHE A 196 10.77 11.48 -13.84
CA PHE A 196 9.44 11.13 -14.33
C PHE A 196 8.40 12.05 -13.70
N VAL A 197 7.62 12.74 -14.53
CA VAL A 197 6.43 13.50 -14.11
C VAL A 197 5.21 12.72 -14.61
N PRO A 198 4.37 12.18 -13.71
CA PRO A 198 3.22 11.37 -14.11
C PRO A 198 2.13 12.21 -14.79
N GLY A 199 1.11 11.51 -15.31
CA GLY A 199 -0.16 12.11 -15.72
C GLY A 199 -0.85 12.91 -14.61
N LYS A 200 -1.96 13.54 -14.97
CA LYS A 200 -2.73 14.42 -14.08
C LYS A 200 -3.68 13.68 -13.15
N GLY A 201 -3.98 12.41 -13.44
CA GLY A 201 -5.05 11.65 -12.81
C GLY A 201 -6.40 11.95 -13.45
N ASP A 202 -6.39 12.29 -14.75
CA ASP A 202 -7.60 12.58 -15.50
C ASP A 202 -8.21 11.28 -16.05
N ALA A 203 -9.54 11.22 -16.12
CA ALA A 203 -10.26 10.14 -16.79
C ALA A 203 -10.30 10.40 -18.31
N TYR A 204 -10.19 9.31 -19.09
CA TYR A 204 -10.27 9.26 -20.55
C TYR A 204 -11.29 8.22 -20.96
N GLY A 205 -12.06 8.51 -22.00
CA GLY A 205 -13.19 7.68 -22.41
C GLY A 205 -13.50 7.80 -23.90
N PRO A 206 -14.46 7.02 -24.40
CA PRO A 206 -15.00 7.22 -25.74
C PRO A 206 -15.90 8.49 -25.82
N PRO A 207 -16.26 8.97 -27.03
CA PRO A 207 -17.12 10.14 -27.26
C PRO A 207 -18.41 10.19 -26.40
N GLU A 208 -19.02 9.03 -26.16
CA GLU A 208 -20.26 8.86 -25.40
C GLU A 208 -20.07 8.89 -23.87
N ALA A 209 -18.84 8.76 -23.35
CA ALA A 209 -18.54 8.73 -21.92
C ALA A 209 -18.57 10.13 -21.27
N ALA A 210 -19.67 10.85 -21.48
CA ALA A 210 -19.86 12.21 -21.02
C ALA A 210 -20.39 12.28 -19.58
N ARG A 211 -21.40 11.45 -19.28
CA ARG A 211 -22.16 11.47 -18.03
C ARG A 211 -22.76 10.11 -17.73
N ALA A 212 -22.86 9.77 -16.45
CA ALA A 212 -23.53 8.56 -15.98
C ALA A 212 -24.35 8.86 -14.71
N PRO A 213 -25.49 8.18 -14.50
CA PRO A 213 -26.17 8.25 -13.22
C PRO A 213 -25.33 7.57 -12.12
N ALA A 214 -25.43 8.10 -10.90
CA ALA A 214 -24.93 7.46 -9.71
C ALA A 214 -25.58 6.09 -9.58
N SER A 215 -24.76 5.13 -9.22
CA SER A 215 -25.17 3.74 -9.08
C SER A 215 -26.24 3.55 -8.00
N PRO A 216 -27.27 2.72 -8.24
CA PRO A 216 -28.15 2.27 -7.17
C PRO A 216 -27.32 1.63 -6.06
N LEU A 217 -27.32 2.23 -4.87
CA LEU A 217 -26.88 1.51 -3.68
C LEU A 217 -28.04 0.60 -3.24
N PRO A 218 -27.80 -0.70 -3.00
CA PRO A 218 -28.75 -1.51 -2.25
C PRO A 218 -29.09 -0.81 -0.92
N PRO A 219 -30.35 -0.83 -0.45
CA PRO A 219 -30.69 -0.37 0.88
C PRO A 219 -29.74 -1.00 1.92
N GLY A 220 -29.12 -0.17 2.77
CA GLY A 220 -28.16 -0.63 3.78
C GLY A 220 -26.69 -0.74 3.32
N ALA A 221 -26.39 -0.66 2.02
CA ALA A 221 -25.02 -0.64 1.52
C ALA A 221 -24.46 0.79 1.43
N PHE A 222 -23.43 1.10 2.23
CA PHE A 222 -22.52 2.26 2.09
C PHE A 222 -23.15 3.68 1.99
N GLY A 223 -24.03 4.08 2.92
CA GLY A 223 -24.16 5.53 3.22
C GLY A 223 -25.44 6.02 3.93
N PRO A 224 -25.35 7.17 4.62
CA PRO A 224 -26.43 7.85 5.35
C PRO A 224 -27.55 8.41 4.46
N ALA A 225 -28.60 8.97 5.09
CA ALA A 225 -29.94 9.31 4.58
C ALA A 225 -30.08 10.21 3.31
N ILE A 226 -29.01 10.61 2.64
CA ILE A 226 -29.07 11.29 1.33
C ILE A 226 -28.37 10.38 0.33
N THR A 227 -29.11 9.41 -0.19
CA THR A 227 -28.64 8.59 -1.30
C THR A 227 -28.49 9.50 -2.52
N GLU A 228 -27.31 9.54 -3.16
CA GLU A 228 -27.10 10.24 -4.44
C GLU A 228 -27.85 9.57 -5.62
N TYR A 229 -28.85 8.76 -5.32
CA TYR A 229 -29.58 7.94 -6.27
C TYR A 229 -30.17 8.80 -7.40
N GLY A 230 -29.85 8.43 -8.65
CA GLY A 230 -30.30 9.15 -9.83
C GLY A 230 -29.53 10.46 -10.15
N ARG A 231 -28.57 10.87 -9.31
CA ARG A 231 -27.70 12.02 -9.62
C ARG A 231 -26.86 11.72 -10.85
N ILE A 232 -26.87 12.59 -11.85
CA ILE A 232 -26.05 12.43 -13.04
C ILE A 232 -24.68 13.08 -12.79
N HIS A 233 -23.61 12.29 -12.85
CA HIS A 233 -22.23 12.75 -12.70
C HIS A 233 -21.57 12.93 -14.06
N LYS A 234 -20.76 13.98 -14.19
CA LYS A 234 -19.86 14.15 -15.33
C LYS A 234 -18.72 13.13 -15.19
N MET A 235 -18.54 12.33 -16.23
CA MET A 235 -17.53 11.28 -16.26
C MET A 235 -16.21 11.81 -16.79
N THR A 236 -16.24 12.29 -18.04
CA THR A 236 -15.04 12.70 -18.77
C THR A 236 -15.24 14.07 -19.41
N ARG A 237 -14.19 14.90 -19.39
CA ARG A 237 -14.17 16.21 -20.06
C ARG A 237 -14.17 16.02 -21.57
N LYS A 238 -14.66 17.01 -22.33
CA LYS A 238 -14.84 16.87 -23.79
C LYS A 238 -13.51 16.54 -24.48
N GLU A 239 -12.44 17.18 -24.04
CA GLU A 239 -11.07 17.02 -24.52
C GLU A 239 -10.44 15.64 -24.24
N ASN A 240 -10.97 14.88 -23.29
CA ASN A 240 -10.45 13.55 -22.91
C ASN A 240 -11.31 12.40 -23.47
N ARG A 241 -12.30 12.71 -24.31
CA ARG A 241 -13.17 11.72 -24.96
C ARG A 241 -12.53 11.22 -26.27
N ILE A 242 -11.38 10.59 -26.14
CA ILE A 242 -10.48 10.23 -27.24
C ILE A 242 -10.40 8.73 -27.52
N LEU A 243 -10.93 7.88 -26.63
CA LEU A 243 -10.84 6.43 -26.78
C LEU A 243 -11.83 5.91 -27.84
N SER A 244 -11.57 4.72 -28.36
CA SER A 244 -12.47 4.07 -29.32
C SER A 244 -13.71 3.49 -28.63
N SER A 245 -14.89 3.72 -29.20
CA SER A 245 -16.18 3.22 -28.67
C SER A 245 -16.35 1.71 -28.86
N ASP A 246 -15.83 1.13 -29.93
CA ASP A 246 -16.09 -0.26 -30.33
C ASP A 246 -14.99 -1.23 -29.88
N THR A 247 -14.51 -1.09 -28.65
CA THR A 247 -13.52 -2.00 -28.07
C THR A 247 -14.19 -3.00 -27.14
N PRO A 248 -13.59 -4.18 -26.92
CA PRO A 248 -14.08 -5.13 -25.89
C PRO A 248 -14.07 -4.57 -24.47
N TRP A 249 -13.37 -3.45 -24.24
CA TRP A 249 -13.41 -2.73 -22.97
C TRP A 249 -14.70 -1.90 -22.81
N SER A 250 -15.16 -1.29 -23.90
CA SER A 250 -16.44 -0.60 -23.95
C SER A 250 -17.59 -1.62 -23.82
N GLY A 251 -18.37 -1.52 -22.75
CA GLY A 251 -19.42 -2.51 -22.47
C GLY A 251 -18.94 -3.78 -21.77
N TYR A 252 -17.68 -3.86 -21.35
CA TYR A 252 -17.20 -4.97 -20.52
C TYR A 252 -18.07 -5.13 -19.28
N ASN A 253 -18.65 -6.32 -19.09
CA ASN A 253 -19.51 -6.62 -17.95
C ASN A 253 -18.87 -7.66 -17.03
N PHE A 254 -18.64 -7.25 -15.79
CA PHE A 254 -17.98 -8.06 -14.75
C PHE A 254 -18.86 -9.20 -14.22
N ARG A 255 -20.18 -9.15 -14.42
CA ARG A 255 -21.14 -10.14 -13.93
C ARG A 255 -21.46 -11.25 -14.93
N THR A 256 -21.03 -11.14 -16.19
CA THR A 256 -21.38 -12.09 -17.25
C THR A 256 -20.17 -12.89 -17.73
N GLY A 257 -20.38 -14.19 -17.98
CA GLY A 257 -19.39 -15.10 -18.59
C GLY A 257 -18.25 -15.54 -17.67
N ASN A 258 -17.24 -16.22 -18.24
CA ASN A 258 -15.97 -16.59 -17.58
C ASN A 258 -15.01 -15.39 -17.46
N THR A 259 -15.53 -14.18 -17.31
CA THR A 259 -14.71 -12.97 -17.23
C THR A 259 -13.89 -12.97 -15.92
N PRO A 260 -12.59 -12.61 -15.95
CA PRO A 260 -11.75 -12.60 -14.76
C PRO A 260 -12.30 -11.64 -13.69
N LYS A 261 -12.79 -12.20 -12.58
CA LYS A 261 -13.34 -11.45 -11.43
C LYS A 261 -12.27 -10.72 -10.59
N TRP A 262 -11.00 -10.75 -11.03
CA TRP A 262 -9.84 -10.25 -10.30
C TRP A 262 -8.96 -9.40 -11.22
N PRO A 263 -8.19 -8.41 -10.69
CA PRO A 263 -8.01 -8.09 -9.27
C PRO A 263 -9.19 -7.31 -8.66
N THR A 264 -9.32 -7.40 -7.35
CA THR A 264 -10.06 -6.42 -6.54
C THR A 264 -9.02 -5.39 -6.05
N PRO A 265 -9.43 -4.19 -5.61
CA PRO A 265 -10.80 -3.84 -5.26
C PRO A 265 -11.63 -3.46 -6.51
N MET A 266 -12.88 -3.93 -6.56
CA MET A 266 -13.83 -3.71 -7.67
C MET A 266 -14.20 -2.23 -7.90
N ASP A 267 -13.73 -1.38 -7.00
CA ASP A 267 -13.78 0.08 -6.94
C ASP A 267 -12.59 0.74 -7.66
N SER A 268 -11.59 -0.02 -8.13
CA SER A 268 -10.59 0.45 -9.13
C SER A 268 -11.19 0.58 -10.54
N TYR A 269 -12.49 0.42 -10.65
CA TYR A 269 -13.24 0.42 -11.89
C TYR A 269 -13.73 1.83 -12.15
N ASP A 270 -13.20 2.46 -13.20
CA ASP A 270 -13.59 3.78 -13.70
C ASP A 270 -15.01 3.74 -14.32
N GLY A 271 -16.01 3.28 -13.56
CA GLY A 271 -17.35 3.10 -14.09
C GLY A 271 -18.43 2.36 -13.29
N ALA A 272 -18.25 2.06 -12.00
CA ALA A 272 -18.98 0.94 -11.42
C ALA A 272 -20.42 1.28 -11.04
N ARG A 273 -21.35 0.50 -11.64
CA ARG A 273 -22.73 0.15 -11.25
C ARG A 273 -23.92 0.94 -11.85
N VAL A 274 -23.95 1.12 -13.17
CA VAL A 274 -25.26 1.26 -13.84
C VAL A 274 -25.79 -0.10 -14.28
N GLY A 275 -26.96 -0.46 -13.78
CA GLY A 275 -27.63 -1.73 -14.06
C GLY A 275 -26.82 -2.97 -13.64
N SER A 276 -26.49 -3.82 -14.62
CA SER A 276 -25.90 -5.16 -14.44
C SER A 276 -24.37 -5.20 -14.34
N GLY A 277 -23.67 -4.07 -14.23
CA GLY A 277 -22.20 -4.04 -14.07
C GLY A 277 -21.42 -3.82 -15.37
N ASN A 278 -21.99 -3.09 -16.33
CA ASN A 278 -21.34 -2.69 -17.58
C ASN A 278 -20.34 -1.56 -17.39
N GLY A 279 -19.27 -1.58 -18.20
CA GLY A 279 -18.21 -0.57 -18.20
C GLY A 279 -18.46 0.53 -19.19
N TRP A 280 -18.07 1.74 -18.81
CA TRP A 280 -18.19 2.93 -19.65
C TRP A 280 -17.02 3.13 -20.61
N GLY A 281 -16.13 2.13 -20.72
CA GLY A 281 -14.93 2.21 -21.55
C GLY A 281 -13.91 3.23 -21.06
N LEU A 282 -13.94 3.62 -19.77
CA LEU A 282 -12.99 4.59 -19.23
C LEU A 282 -11.68 3.93 -18.79
N ILE A 283 -10.58 4.69 -18.92
CA ILE A 283 -9.31 4.47 -18.22
C ILE A 283 -8.77 5.82 -17.74
N ASP A 284 -7.92 5.83 -16.73
CA ASP A 284 -7.15 7.02 -16.34
C ASP A 284 -5.75 7.05 -16.99
N ASP A 285 -4.98 8.11 -16.69
CA ASP A 285 -3.59 8.27 -17.12
C ASP A 285 -2.56 7.78 -16.09
N THR A 286 -2.95 6.91 -15.16
CA THR A 286 -1.99 6.20 -14.31
C THR A 286 -1.25 5.13 -15.12
N CYS A 287 -0.01 4.83 -14.76
CA CYS A 287 0.83 3.91 -15.52
C CYS A 287 1.97 3.33 -14.70
N ASP A 288 2.55 2.25 -15.23
CA ASP A 288 3.81 1.67 -14.79
C ASP A 288 4.90 1.93 -15.83
N LEU A 289 6.13 2.16 -15.37
CA LEU A 289 7.28 2.46 -16.22
C LEU A 289 8.45 1.52 -15.94
N VAL A 290 9.12 1.13 -17.02
CA VAL A 290 10.49 0.59 -17.00
C VAL A 290 11.41 1.60 -17.67
N MET A 291 12.47 1.98 -16.98
CA MET A 291 13.52 2.86 -17.47
C MET A 291 14.81 2.07 -17.57
N THR A 292 15.40 2.04 -18.75
CA THR A 292 16.67 1.35 -19.03
C THR A 292 17.69 2.38 -19.48
N ALA A 293 18.85 2.41 -18.82
CA ALA A 293 20.02 3.17 -19.22
C ALA A 293 21.06 2.22 -19.81
N GLU A 294 21.55 2.52 -21.01
CA GLU A 294 22.49 1.66 -21.75
C GLU A 294 23.69 2.47 -22.24
N LEU A 295 24.88 1.89 -22.14
CA LEU A 295 26.13 2.50 -22.58
C LEU A 295 27.12 1.41 -22.98
N ALA A 296 27.89 1.65 -24.03
CA ALA A 296 29.07 0.84 -24.36
C ALA A 296 30.35 1.56 -23.90
N VAL A 297 31.19 0.86 -23.14
CA VAL A 297 32.51 1.31 -22.68
C VAL A 297 33.47 0.15 -22.83
N ASP A 298 34.68 0.39 -23.35
CA ASP A 298 35.73 -0.63 -23.53
C ASP A 298 35.26 -1.91 -24.25
N GLY A 299 34.38 -1.75 -25.25
CA GLY A 299 33.82 -2.86 -26.03
C GLY A 299 32.74 -3.68 -25.30
N MET A 300 32.39 -3.32 -24.07
CA MET A 300 31.34 -3.98 -23.29
C MET A 300 30.07 -3.13 -23.18
N ALA A 301 28.92 -3.77 -23.30
CA ALA A 301 27.63 -3.15 -23.06
C ALA A 301 27.27 -3.20 -21.57
N HIS A 302 26.93 -2.05 -21.01
CA HIS A 302 26.45 -1.89 -19.64
C HIS A 302 25.00 -1.45 -19.65
N MET A 303 24.22 -2.01 -18.72
CA MET A 303 22.80 -1.71 -18.59
C MET A 303 22.42 -1.53 -17.11
N ALA A 304 21.60 -0.53 -16.84
CA ALA A 304 20.94 -0.33 -15.55
C ALA A 304 19.44 -0.16 -15.76
N GLN A 305 18.63 -0.71 -14.85
CA GLN A 305 17.17 -0.63 -14.94
C GLN A 305 16.55 -0.11 -13.65
N ALA A 306 15.48 0.67 -13.80
CA ALA A 306 14.64 1.13 -12.72
C ALA A 306 13.16 0.98 -13.10
N ARG A 307 12.31 0.78 -12.09
CA ARG A 307 10.85 0.72 -12.21
C ARG A 307 10.19 1.83 -11.41
N THR A 308 9.12 2.39 -11.93
CA THR A 308 8.24 3.31 -11.20
C THR A 308 6.80 3.08 -11.57
N MET A 309 5.89 3.37 -10.66
CA MET A 309 4.45 3.34 -10.91
C MET A 309 3.83 4.66 -10.50
N ALA A 310 2.79 5.11 -11.20
CA ALA A 310 2.02 6.29 -10.87
C ALA A 310 0.70 5.89 -10.22
N GLY A 311 0.54 6.20 -8.93
CA GLY A 311 -0.69 5.95 -8.18
C GLY A 311 -1.52 7.22 -7.94
N PRO A 312 -2.69 7.09 -7.28
CA PRO A 312 -3.47 8.24 -6.81
C PRO A 312 -2.68 9.06 -5.79
N PRO A 313 -3.00 10.36 -5.60
CA PRO A 313 -2.39 11.18 -4.55
C PRO A 313 -2.46 10.53 -3.17
N ASP A 314 -1.44 10.78 -2.35
CA ASP A 314 -1.47 10.43 -0.93
C ASP A 314 -2.08 11.61 -0.15
N PHE A 315 -3.30 11.45 0.35
CA PHE A 315 -4.04 12.48 1.07
C PHE A 315 -3.80 12.49 2.58
N ALA A 316 -3.09 11.49 3.11
CA ALA A 316 -2.73 11.39 4.52
C ALA A 316 -1.28 10.88 4.67
N PRO A 317 -0.29 11.60 4.09
CA PRO A 317 1.10 11.13 4.07
C PRO A 317 1.76 11.10 5.46
N ASP A 318 1.13 11.69 6.47
CA ASP A 318 1.48 11.62 7.89
C ASP A 318 0.85 10.40 8.60
N LYS A 319 0.05 9.60 7.90
CA LYS A 319 -0.56 8.36 8.41
C LYS A 319 -0.01 7.19 7.62
N ARG A 320 0.94 6.47 8.20
CA ARG A 320 1.63 5.40 7.49
C ARG A 320 0.72 4.18 7.40
N PRO A 321 0.73 3.47 6.26
CA PRO A 321 0.05 2.18 6.16
C PRO A 321 0.59 1.23 7.22
N MET A 322 -0.31 0.56 7.94
CA MET A 322 0.00 -0.56 8.82
C MET A 322 0.96 -1.55 8.13
N TYR A 323 0.64 -1.85 6.88
CA TYR A 323 1.36 -2.76 6.01
C TYR A 323 1.75 -1.99 4.74
N SER A 324 3.04 -1.94 4.44
CA SER A 324 3.59 -1.24 3.28
C SER A 324 4.19 -2.21 2.25
N ILE A 325 4.39 -1.75 1.02
CA ILE A 325 5.09 -2.51 -0.03
C ILE A 325 6.51 -2.89 0.41
N ARG A 326 7.15 -2.08 1.26
CA ARG A 326 8.46 -2.40 1.81
C ARG A 326 8.38 -3.62 2.71
N ASP A 327 7.40 -3.67 3.62
CA ASP A 327 7.22 -4.82 4.51
C ASP A 327 6.97 -6.10 3.68
N GLU A 328 6.21 -6.01 2.58
CA GLU A 328 5.97 -7.14 1.67
C GLU A 328 7.24 -7.63 0.96
N LEU A 329 8.07 -6.70 0.47
CA LEU A 329 9.34 -7.05 -0.16
C LEU A 329 10.32 -7.64 0.86
N GLU A 330 10.38 -7.09 2.06
CA GLU A 330 11.23 -7.60 3.14
C GLU A 330 10.77 -9.00 3.58
N ASP A 331 9.47 -9.24 3.71
CA ASP A 331 8.91 -10.55 4.05
C ASP A 331 9.25 -11.63 3.00
N ARG A 332 9.38 -11.23 1.72
CA ARG A 332 9.69 -12.15 0.63
C ARG A 332 11.18 -12.38 0.42
N ASP A 333 11.98 -11.32 0.53
CA ASP A 333 13.37 -11.32 0.06
C ASP A 333 14.39 -11.41 1.20
N LEU A 334 14.04 -11.05 2.44
CA LEU A 334 14.93 -11.17 3.59
C LEU A 334 14.78 -12.52 4.31
N PRO A 335 15.83 -12.99 5.01
CA PRO A 335 15.68 -14.13 5.90
C PRO A 335 14.68 -13.83 7.04
N PRO A 336 14.18 -14.88 7.72
CA PRO A 336 13.32 -14.75 8.89
C PRO A 336 13.88 -13.74 9.90
N SER A 337 13.00 -12.97 10.55
CA SER A 337 13.42 -12.00 11.56
C SER A 337 14.13 -12.70 12.71
N ARG A 338 15.16 -12.07 13.25
CA ARG A 338 15.84 -12.53 14.47
C ARG A 338 15.57 -11.50 15.55
N LEU A 339 15.35 -11.99 16.77
CA LEU A 339 15.26 -11.11 17.92
C LEU A 339 16.57 -10.35 18.10
N ASP A 340 16.43 -9.04 18.25
CA ASP A 340 17.51 -8.12 18.53
C ASP A 340 17.02 -7.21 19.68
N PRO A 341 17.71 -7.21 20.83
CA PRO A 341 17.25 -6.49 22.02
C PRO A 341 17.05 -4.99 21.81
N ASP A 342 17.80 -4.39 20.89
CA ASP A 342 17.81 -2.94 20.68
C ASP A 342 16.79 -2.52 19.61
N THR A 343 16.69 -3.29 18.53
CA THR A 343 15.86 -2.94 17.36
C THR A 343 14.47 -3.55 17.43
N THR A 344 14.28 -4.75 18.00
CA THR A 344 12.97 -5.42 18.03
C THR A 344 11.90 -4.61 18.77
N PRO A 345 12.14 -4.05 19.98
CA PRO A 345 11.14 -3.23 20.65
C PRO A 345 10.71 -2.01 19.83
N VAL A 346 11.64 -1.41 19.08
CA VAL A 346 11.39 -0.25 18.23
C VAL A 346 10.55 -0.63 17.01
N GLU A 347 10.85 -1.76 16.37
CA GLU A 347 10.09 -2.27 15.21
C GLU A 347 8.66 -2.68 15.60
N ILE A 348 8.48 -3.32 16.77
CA ILE A 348 7.15 -3.66 17.29
C ILE A 348 6.36 -2.40 17.66
N LEU A 349 6.99 -1.42 18.30
CA LEU A 349 6.35 -0.13 18.58
C LEU A 349 5.91 0.58 17.29
N ASP A 350 6.78 0.56 16.27
CA ASP A 350 6.47 1.14 14.98
C ASP A 350 5.28 0.46 14.30
N LEU A 351 5.18 -0.86 14.37
CA LEU A 351 4.02 -1.61 13.88
C LEU A 351 2.72 -1.16 14.55
N PHE A 352 2.68 -1.08 15.90
CA PHE A 352 1.49 -0.63 16.63
C PHE A 352 1.11 0.82 16.32
N ARG A 353 2.10 1.71 16.11
CA ARG A 353 1.87 3.08 15.61
C ARG A 353 1.19 3.09 14.25
N ARG A 354 1.71 2.32 13.29
CA ARG A 354 1.12 2.24 11.94
C ARG A 354 -0.28 1.61 11.95
N ILE A 355 -0.53 0.63 12.83
CA ILE A 355 -1.87 0.07 13.07
C ILE A 355 -2.83 1.18 13.53
N PHE A 356 -2.44 1.97 14.53
CA PHE A 356 -3.25 3.07 15.02
C PHE A 356 -3.47 4.14 13.95
N GLU A 357 -2.41 4.58 13.26
CA GLU A 357 -2.48 5.57 12.18
C GLU A 357 -3.46 5.13 11.08
N THR A 358 -3.41 3.86 10.67
CA THR A 358 -4.34 3.31 9.67
C THR A 358 -5.77 3.20 10.22
N ALA A 359 -5.94 2.62 11.41
CA ALA A 359 -7.26 2.41 12.01
C ALA A 359 -7.97 3.74 12.31
N SER A 360 -7.20 4.78 12.64
CA SER A 360 -7.71 6.14 12.92
C SER A 360 -8.36 6.82 11.72
N LEU A 361 -8.03 6.38 10.49
CA LEU A 361 -8.58 6.90 9.24
C LEU A 361 -9.85 6.19 8.79
N VAL A 362 -10.22 5.09 9.45
CA VAL A 362 -11.31 4.21 9.01
C VAL A 362 -12.44 4.25 10.03
N ASN A 363 -13.67 4.34 9.54
CA ASN A 363 -14.84 4.05 10.37
C ASN A 363 -14.90 2.53 10.61
N LEU A 364 -14.37 2.09 11.75
CA LEU A 364 -14.27 0.67 12.11
C LEU A 364 -15.63 0.02 12.30
N ASP A 365 -16.63 0.78 12.76
CA ASP A 365 -17.99 0.26 12.97
C ASP A 365 -18.66 -0.08 11.63
N GLN A 366 -18.49 0.81 10.65
CA GLN A 366 -18.93 0.56 9.27
C GLN A 366 -18.12 -0.58 8.63
N ARG A 367 -16.81 -0.62 8.90
CA ARG A 367 -15.92 -1.66 8.38
C ARG A 367 -16.31 -3.05 8.89
N ARG A 368 -16.66 -3.14 10.18
CA ARG A 368 -17.24 -4.33 10.80
C ARG A 368 -18.50 -4.77 10.08
N SER A 369 -19.50 -3.89 9.94
CA SER A 369 -20.76 -4.23 9.27
C SER A 369 -20.53 -4.83 7.88
N TRP A 370 -19.71 -4.17 7.06
CA TRP A 370 -19.35 -4.67 5.72
C TRP A 370 -18.69 -6.07 5.77
N ALA A 371 -17.84 -6.29 6.76
CA ALA A 371 -17.11 -7.55 6.88
C ALA A 371 -18.02 -8.71 7.34
N LEU A 372 -18.99 -8.44 8.22
CA LEU A 372 -20.01 -9.42 8.60
C LEU A 372 -20.92 -9.78 7.42
N ASP A 373 -21.33 -8.80 6.62
CA ASP A 373 -22.07 -9.04 5.37
C ASP A 373 -21.24 -9.87 4.37
N GLY A 374 -19.93 -9.61 4.30
CA GLY A 374 -19.02 -10.38 3.48
C GLY A 374 -18.86 -11.83 3.96
N ASN A 375 -18.82 -12.05 5.28
CA ASN A 375 -18.75 -13.38 5.87
C ASN A 375 -20.00 -14.20 5.60
N SER A 376 -21.19 -13.63 5.80
CA SER A 376 -22.46 -14.35 5.57
C SER A 376 -22.59 -14.76 4.10
N GLN A 377 -22.19 -13.89 3.16
CA GLN A 377 -22.15 -14.23 1.74
C GLN A 377 -21.12 -15.31 1.40
N LEU A 378 -19.91 -15.21 1.97
CA LEU A 378 -18.83 -16.16 1.72
C LEU A 378 -19.15 -17.56 2.26
N LEU A 379 -19.88 -17.64 3.37
CA LEU A 379 -20.31 -18.88 4.01
C LEU A 379 -21.68 -19.38 3.54
N ALA A 380 -22.37 -18.62 2.68
CA ALA A 380 -23.71 -18.91 2.15
C ALA A 380 -24.78 -19.06 3.25
N GLU A 381 -24.76 -18.16 4.23
CA GLU A 381 -25.71 -18.18 5.34
C GLU A 381 -27.13 -17.80 4.90
N PRO A 382 -28.17 -18.57 5.29
CA PRO A 382 -29.56 -18.32 4.87
C PRO A 382 -30.12 -16.98 5.36
N ASP A 383 -29.72 -16.58 6.57
CA ASP A 383 -30.10 -15.30 7.18
C ASP A 383 -28.88 -14.66 7.86
N GLY A 384 -28.17 -13.80 7.12
CA GLY A 384 -27.03 -13.05 7.67
C GLY A 384 -27.40 -12.05 8.77
N THR A 385 -28.70 -11.83 9.04
CA THR A 385 -29.19 -10.98 10.13
C THR A 385 -29.48 -11.75 11.41
N ASP A 386 -29.51 -13.09 11.36
CA ASP A 386 -29.62 -13.94 12.54
C ASP A 386 -28.41 -13.66 13.47
N PRO A 387 -28.63 -13.21 14.71
CA PRO A 387 -27.54 -12.95 15.66
C PRO A 387 -26.71 -14.18 16.01
N ASP A 388 -27.19 -15.38 15.71
CA ASP A 388 -26.61 -16.66 16.11
C ASP A 388 -26.24 -17.58 14.93
N TRP A 389 -26.24 -17.09 13.67
CA TRP A 389 -25.83 -17.93 12.52
C TRP A 389 -24.42 -18.51 12.69
N ASP A 390 -23.56 -17.82 13.44
CA ASP A 390 -22.19 -18.25 13.73
C ASP A 390 -22.05 -19.05 15.04
N ALA A 391 -23.14 -19.68 15.51
CA ALA A 391 -23.11 -20.54 16.68
C ALA A 391 -22.04 -21.64 16.57
N GLY A 392 -21.19 -21.75 17.59
CA GLY A 392 -20.09 -22.73 17.61
C GLY A 392 -18.86 -22.34 16.79
N ILE A 393 -18.82 -21.12 16.26
CA ILE A 393 -17.66 -20.52 15.57
C ILE A 393 -16.94 -19.58 16.53
N THR A 394 -15.63 -19.77 16.68
CA THR A 394 -14.76 -18.93 17.51
C THR A 394 -13.49 -18.59 16.72
N PRO A 395 -13.02 -17.32 16.65
CA PRO A 395 -13.78 -16.10 16.98
C PRO A 395 -15.10 -16.01 16.20
N ARG A 396 -16.07 -15.25 16.72
CA ARG A 396 -17.37 -15.03 16.08
C ARG A 396 -17.18 -14.34 14.73
N LEU A 397 -18.02 -14.68 13.76
CA LEU A 397 -18.01 -14.16 12.39
C LEU A 397 -19.29 -13.40 12.01
N GLY A 398 -20.32 -13.47 12.86
CA GLY A 398 -21.64 -12.88 12.69
C GLY A 398 -21.91 -11.68 13.60
N PRO A 399 -23.18 -11.30 13.85
CA PRO A 399 -23.55 -10.07 14.57
C PRO A 399 -23.01 -9.96 15.99
N LYS A 400 -22.62 -11.07 16.62
CA LYS A 400 -21.96 -11.14 17.94
C LYS A 400 -20.46 -10.88 17.90
N SER A 401 -19.85 -10.79 16.72
CA SER A 401 -18.42 -10.54 16.57
C SER A 401 -17.99 -9.17 17.11
N MET A 402 -16.85 -9.07 17.81
CA MET A 402 -16.49 -7.87 18.59
C MET A 402 -17.60 -7.45 19.58
N ARG A 403 -18.27 -8.36 20.27
CA ARG A 403 -19.14 -8.04 21.41
C ARG A 403 -18.74 -8.89 22.61
N ALA A 404 -19.35 -8.67 23.77
CA ALA A 404 -19.07 -9.47 24.98
C ALA A 404 -19.16 -10.99 24.71
N ASP A 405 -20.08 -11.42 23.84
CA ASP A 405 -20.29 -12.81 23.43
C ASP A 405 -19.14 -13.43 22.59
N ASP A 406 -18.18 -12.62 22.19
CA ASP A 406 -16.98 -13.01 21.43
C ASP A 406 -15.74 -13.12 22.33
N ALA A 407 -15.97 -13.40 23.62
CA ALA A 407 -14.92 -13.78 24.55
C ALA A 407 -14.24 -15.09 24.09
N PRO A 408 -12.93 -15.28 24.36
CA PRO A 408 -12.02 -14.39 25.10
C PRO A 408 -11.34 -13.31 24.25
N TYR A 409 -11.75 -13.12 23.00
CA TYR A 409 -11.10 -12.18 22.08
C TYR A 409 -11.60 -10.75 22.27
N ALA A 410 -12.92 -10.58 22.49
CA ALA A 410 -13.49 -9.28 22.86
C ALA A 410 -13.33 -9.08 24.36
N SER A 411 -12.73 -7.96 24.72
CA SER A 411 -12.71 -7.45 26.09
C SER A 411 -13.17 -6.01 26.04
N LEU A 412 -14.38 -5.78 26.57
CA LEU A 412 -14.97 -4.44 26.70
C LEU A 412 -14.38 -3.66 27.88
N VAL A 413 -13.54 -4.29 28.70
CA VAL A 413 -12.81 -3.65 29.78
C VAL A 413 -11.52 -3.08 29.20
N PRO A 414 -11.35 -1.75 29.13
CA PRO A 414 -10.06 -1.16 28.87
C PRO A 414 -9.23 -1.29 30.14
N GLU A 415 -8.59 -2.45 30.36
CA GLU A 415 -7.64 -2.66 31.46
C GLU A 415 -6.31 -1.92 31.22
N TYR A 416 -6.36 -0.65 30.82
CA TYR A 416 -5.19 0.13 30.40
C TYR A 416 -4.81 1.23 31.40
N THR A 417 -5.35 1.18 32.63
CA THR A 417 -5.03 2.15 33.69
C THR A 417 -4.78 1.44 35.02
N PRO A 418 -3.50 1.16 35.37
CA PRO A 418 -3.16 0.69 36.71
C PRO A 418 -3.47 1.76 37.76
N GLY A 419 -4.14 1.39 38.87
CA GLY A 419 -4.33 2.26 40.04
C GLY A 419 -5.57 3.18 40.03
N GLN A 420 -6.33 3.23 38.94
CA GLN A 420 -7.72 3.69 39.02
C GLN A 420 -8.58 2.47 39.32
N GLY A 421 -9.03 2.31 40.56
CA GLY A 421 -9.99 1.26 40.92
C GLY A 421 -11.23 1.29 40.02
N ASP A 422 -12.01 0.21 40.00
CA ASP A 422 -13.21 -0.02 39.17
C ASP A 422 -13.67 1.21 38.39
N THR A 423 -13.05 1.46 37.23
CA THR A 423 -13.53 2.49 36.30
C THR A 423 -14.93 2.08 35.93
N ILE A 424 -15.93 2.88 36.34
CA ILE A 424 -17.36 2.63 36.15
C ILE A 424 -17.57 2.01 34.77
N GLU A 425 -17.88 0.72 34.78
CA GLU A 425 -18.01 -0.10 33.58
C GLU A 425 -19.11 0.50 32.69
N PRO A 426 -18.81 0.96 31.46
CA PRO A 426 -19.84 0.98 30.44
C PRO A 426 -20.02 -0.48 30.03
N ARG A 427 -20.90 -1.20 30.73
CA ARG A 427 -21.44 -2.47 30.21
C ARG A 427 -22.25 -2.11 28.99
N SER A 428 -21.62 -2.15 27.81
CA SER A 428 -22.36 -2.14 26.56
C SER A 428 -23.36 -3.30 26.61
N GLY A 429 -24.65 -3.00 26.63
CA GLY A 429 -25.70 -4.00 26.49
C GLY A 429 -25.56 -4.75 25.16
N ALA A 430 -26.22 -5.89 25.02
CA ALA A 430 -26.17 -6.72 23.80
C ALA A 430 -26.49 -5.94 22.51
N HIS A 431 -27.23 -4.83 22.63
CA HIS A 431 -27.68 -3.97 21.54
C HIS A 431 -27.00 -2.60 21.48
N ASP A 432 -26.03 -2.32 22.36
CA ASP A 432 -25.38 -1.01 22.37
C ASP A 432 -24.54 -0.80 21.11
N ARG A 433 -24.52 0.46 20.67
CA ARG A 433 -23.72 0.90 19.53
C ARG A 433 -22.26 0.81 19.94
N LEU A 434 -21.55 -0.16 19.38
CA LEU A 434 -20.12 -0.35 19.59
C LEU A 434 -19.39 0.92 19.12
N PRO A 435 -18.65 1.62 19.99
CA PRO A 435 -17.99 2.87 19.61
C PRO A 435 -16.56 2.60 19.14
N TYR A 436 -16.28 1.57 18.34
CA TYR A 436 -14.89 1.19 18.04
C TYR A 436 -14.12 2.28 17.32
N THR A 437 -14.79 3.02 16.44
CA THR A 437 -14.21 4.20 15.81
C THR A 437 -13.78 5.25 16.84
N GLN A 438 -14.54 5.42 17.93
CA GLN A 438 -14.22 6.37 19.00
C GLN A 438 -13.17 5.81 19.97
N VAL A 439 -13.25 4.52 20.29
CA VAL A 439 -12.35 3.82 21.22
C VAL A 439 -10.94 3.69 20.64
N VAL A 440 -10.79 3.56 19.31
CA VAL A 440 -9.47 3.47 18.68
C VAL A 440 -8.58 4.66 19.05
N GLN A 441 -9.17 5.86 19.16
CA GLN A 441 -8.46 7.09 19.54
C GLN A 441 -8.02 7.10 21.00
N GLN A 442 -8.72 6.39 21.87
CA GLN A 442 -8.43 6.39 23.32
C GLN A 442 -7.51 5.22 23.71
N VAL A 443 -7.70 4.06 23.09
CA VAL A 443 -7.02 2.82 23.45
C VAL A 443 -5.77 2.60 22.61
N HIS A 444 -5.90 2.58 21.27
CA HIS A 444 -4.74 2.31 20.40
C HIS A 444 -3.75 3.47 20.34
N ALA A 445 -4.19 4.72 20.56
CA ALA A 445 -3.29 5.86 20.67
C ALA A 445 -2.28 5.69 21.83
N ARG A 446 -2.70 5.10 22.96
CA ARG A 446 -1.81 4.84 24.10
C ARG A 446 -0.77 3.76 23.79
N MET A 447 -1.10 2.79 22.94
CA MET A 447 -0.17 1.76 22.48
C MET A 447 0.93 2.29 21.55
N CYS A 448 0.87 3.58 21.17
CA CYS A 448 1.94 4.26 20.45
C CYS A 448 3.09 4.72 21.38
N ASP A 449 2.92 4.58 22.69
CA ASP A 449 3.93 4.85 23.71
C ASP A 449 4.66 3.55 24.12
N SER A 450 5.99 3.60 24.16
CA SER A 450 6.83 2.41 24.35
C SER A 450 6.64 1.74 25.73
N PRO A 451 6.73 2.48 26.87
CA PRO A 451 6.39 1.93 28.18
C PRO A 451 5.00 1.29 28.25
N ILE A 452 3.97 1.95 27.72
CA ILE A 452 2.60 1.44 27.76
C ILE A 452 2.47 0.15 26.94
N LEU A 453 3.02 0.13 25.72
CA LEU A 453 3.01 -1.05 24.88
C LEU A 453 3.73 -2.22 25.55
N ARG A 454 4.93 -2.00 26.10
CA ARG A 454 5.68 -3.06 26.79
C ARG A 454 4.90 -3.62 27.98
N ALA A 455 4.29 -2.75 28.80
CA ALA A 455 3.46 -3.19 29.92
C ALA A 455 2.25 -4.03 29.48
N PHE A 456 1.61 -3.65 28.35
CA PHE A 456 0.53 -4.42 27.75
C PHE A 456 0.99 -5.81 27.29
N LEU A 457 2.12 -5.89 26.58
CA LEU A 457 2.67 -7.15 26.06
C LEU A 457 3.07 -8.12 27.18
N VAL A 458 3.60 -7.60 28.30
CA VAL A 458 4.04 -8.41 29.46
C VAL A 458 2.85 -8.91 30.30
N ARG A 459 1.79 -8.10 30.44
CA ARG A 459 0.69 -8.38 31.37
C ARG A 459 -0.17 -9.57 30.93
N ASP A 460 -0.44 -9.67 29.63
CA ASP A 460 -1.28 -10.73 29.06
C ASP A 460 -0.77 -11.09 27.65
N PRO A 461 0.40 -11.76 27.57
CA PRO A 461 1.00 -12.13 26.28
C PRO A 461 0.07 -13.06 25.50
N ASP A 462 -0.70 -13.91 26.18
CA ASP A 462 -1.66 -14.80 25.54
C ASP A 462 -2.80 -14.04 24.88
N ARG A 463 -3.27 -12.93 25.45
CA ARG A 463 -4.24 -12.07 24.75
C ARG A 463 -3.67 -11.56 23.44
N VAL A 464 -2.41 -11.15 23.41
CA VAL A 464 -1.76 -10.69 22.17
C VAL A 464 -1.74 -11.83 21.14
N ARG A 465 -1.33 -13.04 21.55
CA ARG A 465 -1.36 -14.25 20.70
C ARG A 465 -2.76 -14.54 20.16
N ARG A 466 -3.81 -14.41 20.99
CA ARG A 466 -5.21 -14.62 20.59
C ARG A 466 -5.71 -13.58 19.59
N ILE A 467 -5.36 -12.31 19.78
CA ILE A 467 -5.91 -11.21 18.97
C ILE A 467 -5.07 -10.91 17.74
N ILE A 468 -3.85 -11.42 17.56
CA ILE A 468 -3.08 -11.22 16.33
C ILE A 468 -3.36 -12.37 15.37
N ARG A 469 -3.81 -12.04 14.15
CA ARG A 469 -4.11 -13.07 13.16
C ARG A 469 -2.82 -13.64 12.55
N PRO A 470 -2.65 -14.98 12.49
CA PRO A 470 -1.50 -15.59 11.83
C PRO A 470 -1.41 -15.22 10.33
N PRO A 471 -0.20 -15.15 9.76
CA PRO A 471 -0.01 -14.88 8.33
C PRO A 471 -0.58 -16.03 7.48
N PHE A 472 -0.72 -15.81 6.17
CA PHE A 472 -1.01 -16.92 5.26
C PHE A 472 0.23 -17.83 5.08
N ALA A 473 -0.02 -19.10 4.78
CA ALA A 473 1.00 -20.07 4.40
C ALA A 473 1.66 -19.67 3.07
N HIS A 474 2.95 -19.95 2.91
CA HIS A 474 3.56 -19.93 1.59
C HIS A 474 3.02 -21.08 0.75
N VAL A 475 2.91 -20.89 -0.57
CA VAL A 475 2.45 -21.94 -1.49
C VAL A 475 3.27 -23.22 -1.37
N ALA A 476 4.57 -23.12 -1.07
CA ALA A 476 5.46 -24.26 -0.89
C ALA A 476 5.17 -25.08 0.39
N GLU A 477 4.52 -24.48 1.39
CA GLU A 477 4.14 -25.13 2.66
C GLU A 477 2.76 -25.79 2.56
N LEU A 478 1.99 -25.44 1.53
CA LEU A 478 0.67 -26.01 1.30
C LEU A 478 0.78 -27.43 0.69
N PRO A 479 -0.08 -28.38 1.11
CA PRO A 479 -0.20 -29.67 0.44
C PRO A 479 -0.42 -29.54 -1.08
N LYS A 480 0.32 -30.32 -1.89
CA LYS A 480 0.16 -30.41 -3.37
C LYS A 480 -1.13 -31.15 -3.72
N ILE A 481 -1.91 -30.73 -4.73
CA ILE A 481 -3.20 -31.38 -5.04
C ILE A 481 -3.40 -31.74 -6.52
N PRO A 482 -3.67 -33.04 -6.79
CA PRO A 482 -4.67 -33.48 -7.77
C PRO A 482 -5.87 -34.18 -7.09
N GLY A 483 -7.13 -33.80 -7.43
CA GLY A 483 -8.35 -34.53 -7.03
C GLY A 483 -8.93 -34.23 -5.62
N VAL A 484 -8.90 -32.96 -5.19
CA VAL A 484 -9.27 -32.44 -3.85
C VAL A 484 -10.42 -33.19 -3.12
N GLN A 485 -10.13 -33.73 -1.93
CA GLN A 485 -11.05 -33.82 -0.79
C GLN A 485 -10.45 -33.01 0.38
N PRO A 486 -11.29 -32.43 1.27
CA PRO A 486 -10.95 -31.30 2.15
C PRO A 486 -9.98 -31.63 3.30
N ASP A 487 -9.28 -30.59 3.76
CA ASP A 487 -8.23 -30.62 4.80
C ASP A 487 -8.62 -31.36 6.09
N PRO A 488 -7.68 -32.04 6.77
CA PRO A 488 -7.77 -32.22 8.21
C PRO A 488 -7.83 -30.85 8.88
N ARG A 489 -8.83 -30.66 9.75
CA ARG A 489 -9.20 -29.39 10.39
C ARG A 489 -7.99 -28.58 10.88
N VAL A 490 -7.87 -27.34 10.41
CA VAL A 490 -7.56 -26.24 11.35
C VAL A 490 -8.81 -26.10 12.20
N GLY A 491 -8.84 -26.82 13.31
CA GLY A 491 -9.95 -26.84 14.25
C GLY A 491 -10.08 -25.47 14.88
N PHE A 492 -11.20 -24.79 14.61
CA PHE A 492 -11.72 -23.77 15.51
C PHE A 492 -12.84 -24.35 16.38
N GLN A 493 -12.75 -25.65 16.67
CA GLN A 493 -13.59 -26.37 17.61
C GLN A 493 -12.67 -27.30 18.39
N GLY A 494 -12.54 -27.04 19.69
CA GLY A 494 -11.76 -27.85 20.63
C GLY A 494 -10.29 -27.44 20.71
N ASP A 495 -9.91 -27.03 21.92
CA ASP A 495 -8.58 -27.02 22.52
C ASP A 495 -7.49 -26.15 21.87
N GLY A 496 -7.34 -24.93 22.41
CA GLY A 496 -6.11 -24.15 22.35
C GLY A 496 -5.76 -23.49 21.01
N LEU A 497 -5.51 -22.19 21.03
CA LEU A 497 -4.86 -21.45 19.94
C LEU A 497 -3.34 -21.72 19.85
N GLU A 498 -2.85 -22.74 20.54
CA GLU A 498 -1.42 -22.89 20.85
C GLU A 498 -0.60 -23.45 19.66
N ASP A 499 -1.25 -24.02 18.62
CA ASP A 499 -0.55 -24.74 17.53
C ASP A 499 -0.68 -24.13 16.11
N ILE A 500 -1.35 -22.98 15.93
CA ILE A 500 -1.56 -22.41 14.57
C ILE A 500 -0.51 -21.35 14.23
N THR A 501 0.47 -21.71 13.38
CA THR A 501 1.50 -20.76 12.91
C THR A 501 1.13 -20.02 11.62
N PHE A 502 0.20 -20.53 10.81
CA PHE A 502 -0.24 -19.90 9.56
C PHE A 502 -1.66 -20.30 9.12
N ARG A 503 -2.24 -19.53 8.19
CA ARG A 503 -3.55 -19.75 7.57
C ARG A 503 -3.43 -20.33 6.16
N ASP A 504 -4.27 -21.29 5.78
CA ASP A 504 -4.37 -21.73 4.38
C ASP A 504 -5.25 -20.76 3.56
N PRO A 505 -4.72 -20.04 2.56
CA PRO A 505 -5.53 -19.12 1.75
C PRO A 505 -6.62 -19.83 0.92
N ARG A 506 -6.56 -21.14 0.73
CA ARG A 506 -7.56 -21.95 0.01
C ARG A 506 -8.78 -22.28 0.87
N ALA A 507 -8.63 -22.28 2.20
CA ALA A 507 -9.72 -22.55 3.12
C ALA A 507 -10.65 -21.34 3.22
N ILE A 508 -11.95 -21.53 2.94
CA ILE A 508 -12.96 -20.45 2.96
C ILE A 508 -12.95 -19.71 4.31
N ARG A 509 -12.89 -20.45 5.42
CA ARG A 509 -12.85 -19.87 6.78
C ARG A 509 -11.59 -19.03 7.05
N ALA A 510 -10.47 -19.32 6.39
CA ALA A 510 -9.26 -18.50 6.53
C ALA A 510 -9.38 -17.13 5.84
N GLN A 511 -10.36 -17.00 4.93
CA GLN A 511 -10.70 -15.78 4.18
C GLN A 511 -11.83 -14.97 4.85
N THR A 512 -12.45 -15.45 5.94
CA THR A 512 -13.47 -14.69 6.67
C THR A 512 -12.83 -13.64 7.58
N TYR A 513 -13.50 -12.52 7.74
CA TYR A 513 -13.05 -11.45 8.63
C TYR A 513 -13.50 -11.72 10.07
N ASP A 514 -12.66 -11.39 11.03
CA ASP A 514 -13.00 -11.44 12.44
C ASP A 514 -12.38 -10.24 13.17
N MET A 515 -12.57 -10.22 14.49
CA MET A 515 -12.07 -9.18 15.38
C MET A 515 -10.56 -9.16 15.58
N ARG A 516 -9.83 -10.18 15.12
CA ARG A 516 -8.39 -10.26 15.38
C ARG A 516 -7.71 -9.11 14.63
N MET A 517 -6.76 -8.48 15.30
CA MET A 517 -5.97 -7.41 14.73
C MET A 517 -5.21 -7.87 13.48
N PRO A 518 -5.29 -7.04 12.41
CA PRO A 518 -6.08 -5.82 12.30
C PRO A 518 -7.57 -6.09 12.03
N PRO A 519 -8.49 -5.64 12.92
CA PRO A 519 -9.89 -6.07 12.89
C PRO A 519 -10.59 -5.58 11.62
N TYR A 520 -11.22 -6.51 10.90
CA TYR A 520 -12.00 -6.26 9.69
C TYR A 520 -11.28 -5.47 8.57
N MET A 521 -9.96 -5.28 8.63
CA MET A 521 -9.20 -4.64 7.56
C MET A 521 -9.05 -5.61 6.38
N ARG A 522 -9.04 -5.08 5.14
CA ARG A 522 -8.79 -5.87 3.93
C ARG A 522 -7.49 -5.48 3.27
N HIS A 523 -6.87 -6.42 2.58
CA HIS A 523 -5.85 -6.12 1.59
C HIS A 523 -6.47 -5.78 0.22
N SER A 524 -5.64 -5.42 -0.77
CA SER A 524 -6.07 -5.10 -2.14
C SER A 524 -6.96 -6.19 -2.75
N MET A 525 -6.61 -7.46 -2.54
CA MET A 525 -7.36 -8.62 -3.05
C MET A 525 -8.64 -8.94 -2.23
N GLY A 526 -9.16 -7.99 -1.42
CA GLY A 526 -10.48 -8.12 -0.79
C GLY A 526 -10.62 -9.20 0.28
N VAL A 527 -9.52 -9.75 0.81
CA VAL A 527 -9.53 -10.69 1.94
C VAL A 527 -8.97 -10.03 3.21
N PRO A 528 -9.20 -10.64 4.39
CA PRO A 528 -8.72 -10.12 5.67
C PRO A 528 -7.22 -9.91 5.67
N LEU A 529 -6.81 -8.70 6.04
CA LEU A 529 -5.41 -8.33 6.17
C LEU A 529 -4.80 -9.02 7.41
N SER A 530 -3.55 -9.44 7.29
CA SER A 530 -2.70 -9.84 8.42
C SER A 530 -1.41 -9.02 8.35
N ILE A 531 -0.69 -8.95 9.46
CA ILE A 531 0.72 -8.51 9.44
C ILE A 531 1.56 -9.47 8.58
N THR A 532 2.76 -9.03 8.17
CA THR A 532 3.68 -9.92 7.45
C THR A 532 4.10 -11.09 8.32
N ARG A 533 4.58 -12.19 7.72
CA ARG A 533 5.12 -13.31 8.50
C ARG A 533 6.30 -12.86 9.34
N ARG A 534 7.21 -12.09 8.78
CA ARG A 534 8.36 -11.51 9.47
C ARG A 534 7.95 -10.68 10.70
N GLN A 535 6.91 -9.85 10.58
CA GLN A 535 6.37 -9.07 11.70
C GLN A 535 5.68 -9.97 12.74
N TYR A 536 4.94 -10.98 12.30
CA TYR A 536 4.29 -11.96 13.16
C TYR A 536 5.30 -12.74 13.99
N ASP A 537 6.28 -13.38 13.34
CA ASP A 537 7.30 -14.19 13.98
C ASP A 537 8.11 -13.36 14.97
N GLN A 538 8.44 -12.12 14.61
CA GLN A 538 9.16 -11.20 15.48
C GLN A 538 8.33 -10.79 16.71
N LEU A 539 7.03 -10.54 16.54
CA LEU A 539 6.14 -10.24 17.66
C LEU A 539 6.00 -11.44 18.59
N MET A 540 5.78 -12.63 18.05
CA MET A 540 5.65 -13.87 18.84
C MET A 540 6.93 -14.17 19.62
N ALA A 541 8.08 -14.11 18.96
CA ALA A 541 9.36 -14.30 19.63
C ALA A 541 9.62 -13.24 20.71
N TYR A 542 9.17 -11.99 20.49
CA TYR A 542 9.33 -10.93 21.48
C TYR A 542 8.42 -11.15 22.70
N LEU A 543 7.20 -11.67 22.51
CA LEU A 543 6.32 -12.09 23.60
C LEU A 543 6.97 -13.20 24.43
N ASP A 544 7.53 -14.23 23.80
CA ASP A 544 8.20 -15.34 24.49
C ASP A 544 9.37 -14.85 25.34
N LYS A 545 10.15 -13.90 24.81
CA LYS A 545 11.25 -13.25 25.54
C LYS A 545 10.73 -12.47 26.75
N LEU A 546 9.72 -11.62 26.57
CA LEU A 546 9.15 -10.79 27.64
C LEU A 546 8.55 -11.65 28.75
N GLU A 547 7.90 -12.76 28.39
CA GLU A 547 7.36 -13.73 29.32
C GLU A 547 8.46 -14.42 30.13
N GLY A 548 9.57 -14.81 29.48
CA GLY A 548 10.75 -15.32 30.16
C GLY A 548 11.36 -14.32 31.15
N GLU A 549 11.56 -13.06 30.72
CA GLU A 549 12.05 -11.98 31.60
C GLU A 549 11.13 -11.78 32.81
N TRP A 550 9.82 -11.73 32.59
CA TRP A 550 8.84 -11.54 33.67
C TRP A 550 8.87 -12.65 34.71
N ARG A 551 8.89 -13.92 34.26
CA ARG A 551 8.98 -15.09 35.14
C ARG A 551 10.24 -15.04 36.02
N HIS A 552 11.40 -14.68 35.47
CA HIS A 552 12.65 -14.57 36.24
C HIS A 552 12.71 -13.37 37.20
N THR A 553 11.98 -12.29 36.92
CA THR A 553 12.09 -11.05 37.72
C THR A 553 11.06 -10.98 38.87
N VAL A 554 9.92 -11.66 38.75
CA VAL A 554 8.79 -11.56 39.70
C VAL A 554 8.51 -12.87 40.44
N GLN A 555 8.99 -14.01 39.94
CA GLN A 555 8.94 -15.30 40.64
C GLN A 555 10.37 -15.87 40.79
N PRO A 556 11.15 -15.47 41.81
CA PRO A 556 12.42 -16.13 42.07
C PRO A 556 12.16 -17.61 42.35
N GLU A 557 12.95 -18.49 41.72
CA GLU A 557 12.89 -19.93 41.94
C GLU A 557 12.99 -20.23 43.44
N LEU A 558 11.93 -20.85 43.98
CA LEU A 558 11.94 -21.38 45.34
C LEU A 558 12.93 -22.54 45.37
N HIS A 559 14.18 -22.26 45.76
CA HIS A 559 15.09 -23.30 46.22
C HIS A 559 14.49 -23.92 47.49
N VAL A 560 13.88 -25.09 47.33
CA VAL A 560 13.50 -25.94 48.45
C VAL A 560 14.78 -26.61 48.94
N ASP A 561 15.44 -25.99 49.92
CA ASP A 561 16.48 -26.65 50.69
C ASP A 561 15.82 -27.77 51.50
N THR A 562 16.08 -29.01 51.09
CA THR A 562 15.79 -30.20 51.90
C THR A 562 16.76 -30.21 53.09
N ALA A 563 16.37 -29.55 54.19
CA ALA A 563 17.04 -29.70 55.46
C ALA A 563 16.76 -31.09 56.04
N GLU A 564 17.84 -31.82 56.27
CA GLU A 564 17.89 -33.13 56.92
C GLU A 564 17.19 -33.11 58.28
N VAL A 565 16.31 -34.10 58.47
CA VAL A 565 15.75 -34.43 59.78
C VAL A 565 16.84 -35.17 60.57
N SER A 566 17.34 -34.55 61.64
CA SER A 566 18.09 -35.24 62.68
C SER A 566 17.51 -34.94 64.08
N SER A 567 17.23 -36.04 64.78
CA SER A 567 16.76 -36.27 66.16
C SER A 567 15.40 -35.72 66.58
#